data_AF-A0A9D2LK28-F1
#
_entry.id   AF-A0A9D2LK28-F1
#
_cell.length_a   1.000
_cell.length_b   1.000
_cell.length_c   1.000
_cell.angle_alpha   90.00
_cell.angle_beta   90.00
_cell.angle_gamma   90.00
#
_symmetry.space_group_name_H-M   'P 1'
#
loop_
_entity.id
_entity.type
_entity.pdbx_description
1 polymer ?
#
loop_
_entity_poly.entity_id
_entity_poly.type
_entity_poly.pdbx_seq_one_letter_code
_entity_poly.pdbx_strand_id
1 'polypeptide(L)'
;MSRKTKLPTRRRTARGRILAALVMLLFTNQILHTGYLLPRQVLRETEEALGAGHLRVIDSRWEPAVAETHGSCLVYLAGNEYVTVLEGTYLSFAAGWTSQSTRTLLCDTGESLYVEEDFFTCGGADGENRKRIYYLFGRVDDPDIQRLEFEIRSGEDGENTTCLTSTRSAWMANGGSAYFLVRQEFEGDRGRLDLRRTAAYDEAGRIVTAVAGGT
;
A
#
# COMPACT_ATOMS: atom_id res chain seq x y z
N MET A 1 12.95 -50.68 42.91
CA MET A 1 12.20 -49.42 42.68
C MET A 1 11.88 -49.31 41.19
N SER A 2 10.64 -49.58 40.78
CA SER A 2 10.23 -49.44 39.36
C SER A 2 9.76 -48.01 39.11
N ARG A 3 10.43 -47.32 38.19
CA ARG A 3 10.14 -45.93 37.79
C ARG A 3 8.87 -45.94 36.95
N LYS A 4 7.72 -45.58 37.53
CA LYS A 4 6.45 -45.44 36.80
C LYS A 4 6.60 -44.38 35.71
N THR A 5 6.76 -44.80 34.46
CA THR A 5 6.66 -43.95 33.27
C THR A 5 5.24 -43.42 33.18
N LYS A 6 5.06 -42.11 33.44
CA LYS A 6 3.77 -41.44 33.27
C LYS A 6 3.35 -41.55 31.80
N LEU A 7 2.36 -42.39 31.52
CA LEU A 7 1.75 -42.51 30.20
C LEU A 7 1.27 -41.11 29.76
N PRO A 8 1.65 -40.65 28.55
CA PRO A 8 1.18 -39.37 28.05
C PRO A 8 -0.33 -39.43 27.96
N THR A 9 -1.02 -38.54 28.68
CA THR A 9 -2.47 -38.45 28.64
C THR A 9 -2.91 -38.20 27.20
N ARG A 10 -3.97 -38.89 26.74
CA ARG A 10 -4.53 -38.81 25.37
C ARG A 10 -4.70 -37.36 24.87
N ARG A 11 -4.97 -36.42 25.79
CA ARG A 11 -5.03 -34.96 25.53
C ARG A 11 -3.68 -34.34 25.13
N ARG A 12 -2.56 -34.78 25.70
CA ARG A 12 -1.21 -34.30 25.37
C ARG A 12 -0.79 -34.73 23.97
N THR A 13 -1.11 -35.96 23.58
CA THR A 13 -0.88 -36.47 22.22
C THR A 13 -1.77 -35.75 21.19
N ALA A 14 -3.04 -35.50 21.52
CA ALA A 14 -3.94 -34.72 20.67
C ALA A 14 -3.44 -33.29 20.45
N ARG A 15 -3.02 -32.60 21.52
CA ARG A 15 -2.40 -31.27 21.44
C ARG A 15 -1.12 -31.28 20.59
N GLY A 16 -0.26 -32.28 20.77
CA GLY A 16 0.95 -32.42 19.96
C GLY A 16 0.66 -32.60 18.48
N ARG A 17 -0.39 -33.36 18.13
CA ARG A 17 -0.83 -33.51 16.73
C ARG A 17 -1.44 -32.25 16.15
N ILE A 18 -2.25 -31.52 16.92
CA ILE A 18 -2.80 -30.21 16.50
C ILE A 18 -1.66 -29.22 16.26
N LEU A 19 -0.67 -29.17 17.16
CA LEU A 19 0.50 -28.31 16.99
C LEU A 19 1.31 -28.72 15.76
N ALA A 20 1.57 -30.00 15.55
CA ALA A 20 2.28 -30.49 14.37
C ALA A 20 1.52 -30.17 13.07
N ALA A 21 0.19 -30.29 13.07
CA ALA A 21 -0.64 -29.90 11.93
C ALA A 21 -0.58 -28.39 11.65
N LEU A 22 -0.65 -27.55 12.70
CA LEU A 22 -0.47 -26.10 12.57
C LEU A 22 0.91 -25.73 12.03
N VAL A 23 1.96 -26.38 12.51
CA VAL A 23 3.34 -26.16 12.02
C VAL A 23 3.47 -26.58 10.56
N MET A 24 2.94 -27.75 10.18
CA MET A 24 2.92 -28.19 8.77
C MET A 24 2.14 -27.23 7.87
N LEU A 25 1.01 -26.71 8.34
CA LEU A 25 0.22 -25.73 7.60
C LEU A 25 0.97 -24.42 7.42
N LEU A 26 1.60 -23.90 8.47
CA LEU A 26 2.49 -22.72 8.42
C LEU A 26 3.65 -22.92 7.44
N PHE A 27 4.26 -24.10 7.45
CA PHE A 27 5.40 -24.41 6.59
C PHE A 27 4.99 -24.55 5.11
N THR A 28 3.86 -25.21 4.87
CA THR A 28 3.27 -25.37 3.52
C THR A 28 2.87 -24.00 2.95
N ASN A 29 2.28 -23.14 3.79
CA ASN A 29 1.95 -21.76 3.44
C ASN A 29 3.19 -20.94 3.03
N GLN A 30 4.27 -21.04 3.82
CA GLN A 30 5.51 -20.33 3.57
C GLN A 30 6.21 -20.78 2.27
N ILE A 31 6.13 -22.07 1.91
CA ILE A 31 6.80 -22.62 0.73
C ILE A 31 5.98 -22.44 -0.54
N LEU A 32 4.67 -22.66 -0.46
CA LEU A 32 3.82 -22.68 -1.66
C LEU A 32 3.32 -21.30 -2.07
N HIS A 33 3.62 -20.24 -1.31
CA HIS A 33 3.08 -18.89 -1.52
C HIS A 33 1.53 -18.86 -1.56
N THR A 34 0.89 -19.86 -0.96
CA THR A 34 -0.56 -19.98 -0.90
C THR A 34 -1.05 -19.61 0.48
N GLY A 35 -1.99 -18.67 0.58
CA GLY A 35 -2.72 -18.49 1.82
C GLY A 35 -2.12 -17.49 2.81
N TYR A 36 -1.35 -16.47 2.40
CA TYR A 36 -0.48 -15.71 3.32
C TYR A 36 -1.15 -15.33 4.64
N LEU A 37 -0.44 -15.54 5.75
CA LEU A 37 -0.97 -15.32 7.08
C LEU A 37 -0.73 -13.89 7.57
N LEU A 38 0.29 -13.24 7.01
CA LEU A 38 0.66 -11.88 7.34
C LEU A 38 0.63 -11.01 6.08
N PRO A 39 0.11 -9.79 6.16
CA PRO A 39 0.04 -8.88 5.02
C PRO A 39 1.43 -8.51 4.48
N ARG A 40 2.45 -8.52 5.34
CA ARG A 40 3.85 -8.28 4.94
C ARG A 40 4.40 -9.34 3.98
N GLN A 41 3.83 -10.55 3.95
CA GLN A 41 4.25 -11.57 2.98
C GLN A 41 3.86 -11.19 1.55
N VAL A 42 2.72 -10.51 1.37
CA VAL A 42 2.31 -9.96 0.07
C VAL A 42 3.34 -8.93 -0.41
N LEU A 43 3.72 -7.99 0.47
CA LEU A 43 4.75 -7.00 0.12
C LEU A 43 6.09 -7.65 -0.23
N ARG A 44 6.47 -8.73 0.46
CA ARG A 44 7.69 -9.47 0.14
C ARG A 44 7.61 -10.19 -1.21
N GLU A 45 6.46 -10.72 -1.59
CA GLU A 45 6.26 -11.24 -2.95
C GLU A 45 6.41 -10.11 -3.98
N THR A 46 5.88 -8.92 -3.70
CA THR A 46 6.10 -7.73 -4.53
C THR A 46 7.58 -7.36 -4.61
N GLU A 47 8.33 -7.40 -3.50
CA GLU A 47 9.80 -7.20 -3.49
C GLU A 47 10.52 -8.18 -4.44
N GLU A 48 10.17 -9.47 -4.33
CA GLU A 48 10.78 -10.55 -5.12
C GLU A 48 10.39 -10.46 -6.61
N ALA A 49 9.13 -10.12 -6.91
CA ALA A 49 8.61 -9.97 -8.27
C ALA A 49 9.18 -8.74 -9.00
N LEU A 50 9.35 -7.61 -8.29
CA LEU A 50 9.96 -6.40 -8.86
C LEU A 50 11.48 -6.55 -9.02
N GLY A 51 12.13 -7.46 -8.29
CA GLY A 51 13.59 -7.54 -8.23
C GLY A 51 14.23 -6.29 -7.61
N ALA A 52 13.46 -5.47 -6.89
CA ALA A 52 13.88 -4.17 -6.38
C ALA A 52 14.76 -4.25 -5.11
N GLY A 53 15.06 -5.46 -4.62
CA GLY A 53 15.70 -5.67 -3.33
C GLY A 53 14.74 -5.41 -2.16
N HIS A 54 15.28 -5.16 -0.98
CA HIS A 54 14.46 -4.97 0.22
C HIS A 54 13.70 -3.62 0.16
N LEU A 55 12.39 -3.64 0.38
CA LEU A 55 11.56 -2.46 0.53
C LEU A 55 11.34 -2.16 2.01
N ARG A 56 11.67 -0.94 2.41
CA ARG A 56 11.35 -0.47 3.76
C ARG A 56 9.91 0.02 3.77
N VAL A 57 9.11 -0.50 4.70
CA VAL A 57 7.78 0.06 4.97
C VAL A 57 7.94 1.44 5.58
N ILE A 58 7.45 2.45 4.88
CA ILE A 58 7.45 3.87 5.27
C ILE A 58 6.16 4.16 6.03
N ASP A 59 5.03 3.65 5.53
CA ASP A 59 3.73 3.78 6.16
C ASP A 59 2.91 2.49 6.04
N SER A 60 2.04 2.29 7.02
CA SER A 60 1.02 1.24 6.97
C SER A 60 -0.25 1.73 7.64
N ARG A 61 -1.34 1.81 6.88
CA ARG A 61 -2.63 2.30 7.39
C ARG A 61 -3.78 1.40 6.95
N TRP A 62 -4.75 1.24 7.84
CA TRP A 62 -6.00 0.56 7.50
C TRP A 62 -6.87 1.46 6.63
N GLU A 63 -7.44 0.92 5.56
CA GLU A 63 -8.40 1.62 4.71
C GLU A 63 -9.82 1.11 4.99
N PRO A 64 -10.60 1.82 5.85
CA PRO A 64 -11.91 1.35 6.28
C PRO A 64 -12.92 1.25 5.14
N ALA A 65 -12.87 2.16 4.16
CA ALA A 65 -13.85 2.17 3.09
C ALA A 65 -13.64 1.01 2.09
N VAL A 66 -12.40 0.51 1.92
CA VAL A 66 -12.16 -0.76 1.23
C VAL A 66 -12.54 -1.96 2.12
N ALA A 67 -12.28 -1.86 3.43
CA ALA A 67 -12.62 -2.93 4.37
C ALA A 67 -14.12 -3.23 4.43
N GLU A 68 -15.00 -2.27 4.09
CA GLU A 68 -16.43 -2.54 3.90
C GLU A 68 -16.72 -3.60 2.81
N THR A 69 -15.84 -3.70 1.82
CA THR A 69 -16.00 -4.61 0.66
C THR A 69 -15.30 -5.94 0.89
N HIS A 70 -14.06 -5.89 1.38
CA HIS A 70 -13.20 -7.07 1.53
C HIS A 70 -13.07 -7.56 2.98
N GLY A 71 -13.77 -6.94 3.93
CA GLY A 71 -13.66 -7.18 5.38
C GLY A 71 -12.37 -6.63 6.01
N SER A 72 -11.37 -6.32 5.20
CA SER A 72 -10.06 -5.80 5.62
C SER A 72 -9.37 -5.12 4.44
N CYS A 73 -8.61 -4.06 4.68
CA CYS A 73 -7.66 -3.54 3.73
C CYS A 73 -6.54 -2.79 4.45
N LEU A 74 -5.31 -3.22 4.24
CA LEU A 74 -4.12 -2.58 4.76
C LEU A 74 -3.31 -2.04 3.57
N VAL A 75 -3.12 -0.73 3.55
CA VAL A 75 -2.35 -0.01 2.53
C VAL A 75 -0.94 0.22 3.06
N TYR A 76 0.05 -0.23 2.30
CA TYR A 76 1.46 0.03 2.55
C TYR A 76 2.00 1.06 1.57
N LEU A 77 2.72 2.04 2.11
CA LEU A 77 3.74 2.75 1.36
C LEU A 77 5.08 2.15 1.73
N ALA A 78 5.77 1.56 0.76
CA ALA A 78 7.09 1.00 0.95
C ALA A 78 8.05 1.54 -0.09
N GLY A 79 9.33 1.60 0.22
CA GLY A 79 10.29 2.11 -0.75
C GLY A 79 11.73 1.90 -0.33
N ASN A 80 12.61 2.13 -1.30
CA ASN A 80 14.05 2.18 -1.12
C ASN A 80 14.63 3.30 -1.99
N GLU A 81 15.93 3.20 -2.29
CA GLU A 81 16.65 4.20 -3.08
C GLU A 81 16.26 4.22 -4.57
N TYR A 82 15.68 3.13 -5.11
CA TYR A 82 15.32 3.02 -6.54
C TYR A 82 13.83 2.99 -6.81
N VAL A 83 13.01 2.61 -5.83
CA VAL A 83 11.58 2.42 -6.06
C VAL A 83 10.73 2.80 -4.85
N THR A 84 9.54 3.32 -5.13
CA THR A 84 8.46 3.53 -4.17
C THR A 84 7.25 2.71 -4.63
N VAL A 85 6.64 1.98 -3.71
CA VAL A 85 5.52 1.07 -3.98
C VAL A 85 4.35 1.44 -3.07
N LEU A 86 3.18 1.56 -3.67
CA LEU A 86 1.91 1.55 -2.98
C LEU A 86 1.27 0.17 -3.16
N GLU A 87 1.01 -0.52 -2.05
CA GLU A 87 0.46 -1.87 -2.04
C GLU A 87 -0.77 -1.92 -1.15
N GLY A 88 -1.94 -2.19 -1.74
CA GLY A 88 -3.15 -2.51 -0.98
C GLY A 88 -3.27 -4.01 -0.79
N THR A 89 -3.49 -4.44 0.45
CA THR A 89 -3.62 -5.86 0.79
C THR A 89 -4.91 -6.12 1.55
N TYR A 90 -5.57 -7.24 1.27
CA TYR A 90 -6.78 -7.66 2.00
C TYR A 90 -6.72 -9.13 2.37
N LEU A 91 -7.44 -9.50 3.43
CA LEU A 91 -7.58 -10.88 3.90
C LEU A 91 -8.74 -11.57 3.19
N SER A 92 -8.43 -12.47 2.27
CA SER A 92 -9.37 -13.41 1.67
C SER A 92 -9.52 -14.66 2.53
N PHE A 93 -10.75 -15.14 2.70
CA PHE A 93 -11.00 -16.41 3.40
C PHE A 93 -10.33 -17.62 2.71
N ALA A 94 -10.31 -17.63 1.38
CA ALA A 94 -9.76 -18.76 0.61
C ALA A 94 -8.24 -18.66 0.40
N ALA A 95 -7.70 -17.44 0.29
CA ALA A 95 -6.32 -17.19 -0.14
C ALA A 95 -5.46 -16.50 0.91
N GLY A 96 -5.96 -16.27 2.13
CA GLY A 96 -5.26 -15.49 3.14
C GLY A 96 -5.08 -14.03 2.69
N TRP A 97 -4.06 -13.36 3.21
CA TRP A 97 -3.67 -12.04 2.75
C TRP A 97 -3.26 -12.08 1.29
N THR A 98 -3.78 -11.18 0.49
CA THR A 98 -3.50 -11.09 -0.95
C THR A 98 -3.46 -9.63 -1.37
N SER A 99 -2.82 -9.36 -2.51
CA SER A 99 -2.81 -8.04 -3.13
C SER A 99 -4.20 -7.69 -3.67
N GLN A 100 -4.60 -6.44 -3.46
CA GLN A 100 -5.73 -5.79 -4.11
C GLN A 100 -5.26 -5.02 -5.34
N SER A 101 -4.26 -4.18 -5.15
CA SER A 101 -3.53 -3.49 -6.20
C SER A 101 -2.12 -3.16 -5.74
N THR A 102 -1.24 -3.06 -6.72
CA THR A 102 0.16 -2.68 -6.55
C THR A 102 0.48 -1.62 -7.60
N ARG A 103 0.95 -0.47 -7.16
CA ARG A 103 1.51 0.57 -8.04
C ARG A 103 2.95 0.81 -7.66
N THR A 104 3.81 0.82 -8.67
CA THR A 104 5.25 0.96 -8.52
C THR A 104 5.69 2.24 -9.21
N LEU A 105 6.49 3.03 -8.52
CA LEU A 105 7.07 4.29 -8.97
C LEU A 105 8.59 4.16 -8.95
N LEU A 106 9.21 4.20 -10.12
CA LEU A 106 10.66 4.19 -10.26
C LEU A 106 11.23 5.56 -9.84
N CYS A 107 12.31 5.51 -9.07
CA CYS A 107 12.94 6.69 -8.48
C CYS A 107 14.47 6.72 -8.72
N ASP A 108 14.89 6.28 -9.91
CA ASP A 108 16.30 6.11 -10.31
C ASP A 108 16.80 7.20 -11.29
N THR A 109 15.96 8.17 -11.66
CA THR A 109 16.30 9.21 -12.66
C THR A 109 17.13 10.37 -12.09
N GLY A 110 17.24 10.48 -10.76
CA GLY A 110 17.92 11.58 -10.08
C GLY A 110 17.09 12.87 -10.01
N GLU A 111 15.78 12.79 -10.27
CA GLU A 111 14.83 13.89 -10.08
C GLU A 111 14.59 14.22 -8.61
N SER A 112 14.24 15.48 -8.34
CA SER A 112 13.94 15.98 -7.00
C SER A 112 12.58 15.52 -6.45
N LEU A 113 11.66 15.13 -7.33
CA LEU A 113 10.27 14.81 -7.02
C LEU A 113 9.78 13.67 -7.92
N TYR A 114 9.26 12.62 -7.31
CA TYR A 114 8.58 11.51 -7.98
C TYR A 114 7.15 11.44 -7.47
N VAL A 115 6.18 11.33 -8.38
CA VAL A 115 4.75 11.31 -8.05
C VAL A 115 4.04 10.29 -8.91
N GLU A 116 3.15 9.52 -8.29
CA GLU A 116 2.26 8.60 -8.97
C GLU A 116 0.90 8.57 -8.27
N GLU A 117 -0.10 8.05 -8.98
CA GLU A 117 -1.43 7.79 -8.41
C GLU A 117 -1.80 6.31 -8.53
N ASP A 118 -2.61 5.84 -7.58
CA ASP A 118 -3.37 4.60 -7.72
C ASP A 118 -4.71 4.74 -7.00
N PHE A 119 -5.61 3.80 -7.26
CA PHE A 119 -6.89 3.75 -6.57
C PHE A 119 -7.27 2.36 -6.10
N PHE A 120 -7.95 2.31 -4.97
CA PHE A 120 -8.58 1.10 -4.47
C PHE A 120 -10.09 1.17 -4.71
N THR A 121 -10.63 0.07 -5.21
CA THR A 121 -12.08 -0.06 -5.40
C THR A 121 -12.75 -0.46 -4.08
N CYS A 122 -13.86 0.20 -3.79
CA CYS A 122 -14.70 0.02 -2.61
C CYS A 122 -16.17 -0.08 -3.06
N GLY A 123 -17.05 -0.64 -2.23
CA GLY A 123 -18.48 -0.70 -2.50
C GLY A 123 -18.97 -1.97 -3.22
N GLY A 124 -20.28 -2.20 -3.08
CA GLY A 124 -20.93 -3.52 -2.98
C GLY A 124 -20.76 -4.53 -4.13
N ALA A 125 -20.91 -5.80 -3.77
CA ALA A 125 -20.86 -6.97 -4.65
C ALA A 125 -21.77 -6.89 -5.89
N ASP A 126 -22.82 -6.06 -5.83
CA ASP A 126 -23.85 -5.93 -6.87
C ASP A 126 -23.54 -4.80 -7.89
N GLY A 127 -22.38 -4.13 -7.79
CA GLY A 127 -21.89 -3.20 -8.81
C GLY A 127 -22.53 -1.81 -8.81
N GLU A 128 -23.71 -1.61 -8.23
CA GLU A 128 -24.45 -0.33 -8.26
C GLU A 128 -23.87 0.80 -7.40
N ASN A 129 -22.89 0.54 -6.53
CA ASN A 129 -22.31 1.54 -5.62
C ASN A 129 -20.78 1.42 -5.51
N ARG A 130 -20.08 1.23 -6.62
CA ARG A 130 -18.61 1.23 -6.59
C ARG A 130 -18.10 2.65 -6.32
N LYS A 131 -17.36 2.78 -5.22
CA LYS A 131 -16.56 3.96 -4.87
C LYS A 131 -15.10 3.69 -5.16
N ARG A 132 -14.34 4.75 -5.42
CA ARG A 132 -12.88 4.65 -5.56
C ARG A 132 -12.21 5.59 -4.58
N ILE A 133 -11.20 5.08 -3.89
CA ILE A 133 -10.34 5.86 -3.02
C ILE A 133 -9.01 6.00 -3.73
N TYR A 134 -8.66 7.23 -4.05
CA TYR A 134 -7.44 7.55 -4.74
C TYR A 134 -6.35 7.89 -3.74
N TYR A 135 -5.15 7.45 -4.06
CA TYR A 135 -3.94 7.71 -3.32
C TYR A 135 -2.92 8.35 -4.25
N LEU A 136 -2.53 9.58 -3.91
CA LEU A 136 -1.38 10.23 -4.51
C LEU A 136 -0.18 9.94 -3.62
N PHE A 137 0.86 9.37 -4.20
CA PHE A 137 2.02 8.95 -3.43
C PHE A 137 3.32 9.22 -4.17
N GLY A 138 4.42 9.25 -3.42
CA GLY A 138 5.72 9.45 -4.03
C GLY A 138 6.82 9.81 -3.04
N ARG A 139 7.93 10.26 -3.62
CA ARG A 139 9.19 10.57 -2.92
C ARG A 139 9.68 11.96 -3.31
N VAL A 140 10.19 12.67 -2.32
CA VAL A 140 10.79 14.00 -2.43
C VAL A 140 12.22 13.89 -1.91
N ASP A 141 13.19 14.05 -2.79
CA ASP A 141 14.60 13.97 -2.45
C ASP A 141 15.22 15.34 -2.15
N ASP A 142 14.59 16.41 -2.65
CA ASP A 142 15.05 17.77 -2.40
C ASP A 142 14.56 18.30 -1.03
N PRO A 143 15.48 18.63 -0.09
CA PRO A 143 15.13 19.17 1.21
C PRO A 143 14.47 20.55 1.16
N ASP A 144 14.64 21.31 0.08
CA ASP A 144 14.08 22.66 -0.05
C ASP A 144 12.59 22.63 -0.43
N ILE A 145 12.10 21.52 -0.97
CA ILE A 145 10.68 21.33 -1.27
C ILE A 145 9.89 21.20 0.05
N GLN A 146 9.00 22.15 0.32
CA GLN A 146 8.19 22.20 1.55
C GLN A 146 6.71 21.95 1.32
N ARG A 147 6.23 22.08 0.08
CA ARG A 147 4.81 21.94 -0.25
C ARG A 147 4.63 21.37 -1.66
N LEU A 148 3.65 20.50 -1.82
CA LEU A 148 3.17 19.98 -3.09
C LEU A 148 1.74 20.46 -3.32
N GLU A 149 1.44 20.87 -4.54
CA GLU A 149 0.08 21.11 -5.02
C GLU A 149 -0.21 20.18 -6.19
N PHE A 150 -1.30 19.45 -6.08
CA PHE A 150 -1.77 18.47 -7.06
C PHE A 150 -2.96 19.05 -7.79
N GLU A 151 -2.83 19.23 -9.10
CA GLU A 151 -3.92 19.63 -10.00
C GLU A 151 -4.58 18.38 -10.55
N ILE A 152 -5.83 18.16 -10.16
CA ILE A 152 -6.56 16.92 -10.42
C ILE A 152 -7.83 17.26 -11.19
N ARG A 153 -8.04 16.57 -12.33
CA ARG A 153 -9.32 16.60 -13.03
C ARG A 153 -10.16 15.38 -12.63
N SER A 154 -11.44 15.63 -12.38
CA SER A 154 -12.43 14.61 -12.00
C SER A 154 -13.79 14.91 -12.65
N GLY A 155 -14.71 13.94 -12.59
CA GLY A 155 -16.01 13.99 -13.27
C GLY A 155 -16.03 13.22 -14.58
N GLU A 156 -17.23 12.96 -15.11
CA GLU A 156 -17.46 12.11 -16.29
C GLU A 156 -16.74 12.64 -17.54
N ASP A 157 -16.66 13.97 -17.69
CA ASP A 157 -15.96 14.67 -18.79
C ASP A 157 -14.72 15.48 -18.30
N GLY A 158 -14.27 15.25 -17.06
CA GLY A 158 -13.13 15.97 -16.47
C GLY A 158 -13.41 17.45 -16.20
N GLU A 159 -14.67 17.83 -15.99
CA GLU A 159 -15.12 19.22 -15.81
C GLU A 159 -14.68 19.83 -14.48
N ASN A 160 -14.46 18.99 -13.46
CA ASN A 160 -14.08 19.46 -12.13
C ASN A 160 -12.57 19.45 -11.99
N THR A 161 -11.98 20.63 -11.78
CA THR A 161 -10.57 20.76 -11.41
C THR A 161 -10.47 21.04 -9.92
N THR A 162 -9.80 20.16 -9.20
CA THR A 162 -9.55 20.28 -7.77
C THR A 162 -8.06 20.41 -7.53
N CYS A 163 -7.66 21.36 -6.69
CA CYS A 163 -6.29 21.48 -6.21
C CYS A 163 -6.19 20.92 -4.80
N LEU A 164 -5.36 19.90 -4.62
CA LEU A 164 -5.01 19.39 -3.29
C LEU A 164 -3.63 19.90 -2.90
N THR A 165 -3.42 20.12 -1.61
CA THR A 165 -2.13 20.56 -1.08
C THR A 165 -1.64 19.58 -0.05
N SER A 166 -0.34 19.26 -0.08
CA SER A 166 0.34 18.52 0.96
C SER A 166 1.60 19.26 1.38
N THR A 167 1.87 19.32 2.68
CA THR A 167 3.02 20.04 3.25
C THR A 167 4.00 19.07 3.88
N ARG A 168 5.27 19.49 3.98
CA ARG A 168 6.36 18.70 4.57
C ARG A 168 6.05 18.11 5.93
N SER A 169 5.28 18.83 6.75
CA SER A 169 4.83 18.38 8.07
C SER A 169 3.95 17.12 8.05
N ALA A 170 3.28 16.84 6.94
CA ALA A 170 2.45 15.65 6.74
C ALA A 170 3.22 14.49 6.08
N TRP A 171 4.48 14.71 5.70
CA TRP A 171 5.31 13.71 5.01
C TRP A 171 6.10 12.87 6.00
N MET A 172 6.45 11.67 5.55
CA MET A 172 7.20 10.71 6.33
C MET A 172 8.66 10.77 5.91
N ALA A 173 9.56 10.88 6.88
CA ALA A 173 11.00 10.90 6.63
C ALA A 173 11.58 9.48 6.72
N ASN A 174 12.36 9.10 5.72
CA ASN A 174 13.11 7.85 5.74
C ASN A 174 14.46 8.04 5.04
N GLY A 175 15.55 8.05 5.82
CA GLY A 175 16.87 8.36 5.31
C GLY A 175 16.98 9.84 4.91
N GLY A 176 17.54 10.10 3.72
CA GLY A 176 17.64 11.45 3.15
C GLY A 176 16.38 11.93 2.43
N SER A 177 15.40 11.04 2.21
CA SER A 177 14.21 11.32 1.42
C SER A 177 12.97 11.51 2.29
N ALA A 178 12.06 12.35 1.82
CA ALA A 178 10.71 12.46 2.35
C ALA A 178 9.72 11.73 1.43
N TYR A 179 8.66 11.18 2.00
CA TYR A 179 7.64 10.43 1.29
C TYR A 179 6.27 10.97 1.65
N PHE A 180 5.38 11.05 0.68
CA PHE A 180 4.01 11.52 0.90
C PHE A 180 3.00 10.46 0.48
N LEU A 181 1.86 10.47 1.14
CA LEU A 181 0.72 9.62 0.82
C LEU A 181 -0.58 10.35 1.16
N VAL A 182 -1.21 10.91 0.14
CA VAL A 182 -2.43 11.72 0.23
C VAL A 182 -3.61 10.87 -0.21
N ARG A 183 -4.57 10.67 0.70
CA ARG A 183 -5.82 9.96 0.44
C ARG A 183 -6.89 10.94 0.01
N GLN A 184 -7.58 10.66 -1.09
CA GLN A 184 -8.73 11.44 -1.54
C GLN A 184 -9.88 10.50 -1.97
N GLU A 185 -11.09 10.80 -1.49
CA GLU A 185 -12.30 10.08 -1.89
C GLU A 185 -13.04 10.87 -2.97
N PHE A 186 -13.58 10.15 -3.97
CA PHE A 186 -14.42 10.71 -5.02
C PHE A 186 -15.71 9.90 -5.13
N GLU A 187 -16.84 10.59 -5.26
CA GLU A 187 -18.16 9.97 -5.46
C GLU A 187 -18.43 9.69 -6.95
N GLY A 188 -19.05 8.54 -7.24
CA GLY A 188 -19.58 8.20 -8.58
C GLY A 188 -18.90 7.01 -9.28
N ASP A 189 -19.67 6.30 -10.12
CA ASP A 189 -19.21 5.15 -10.93
C ASP A 189 -18.57 5.58 -12.27
N ARG A 190 -18.43 6.90 -12.50
CA ARG A 190 -17.71 7.50 -13.63
C ARG A 190 -16.98 8.76 -13.17
N GLY A 191 -15.67 8.75 -13.36
CA GLY A 191 -14.77 9.86 -13.03
C GLY A 191 -13.34 9.34 -13.00
N ARG A 192 -12.71 9.27 -14.19
CA ARG A 192 -11.28 9.00 -14.31
C ARG A 192 -10.58 10.18 -13.65
N LEU A 193 -10.10 9.98 -12.43
CA LEU A 193 -9.17 10.93 -11.84
C LEU A 193 -7.98 11.00 -12.77
N ASP A 194 -7.55 12.22 -13.03
CA ASP A 194 -6.44 12.49 -13.92
C ASP A 194 -5.58 13.54 -13.23
N LEU A 195 -4.53 13.09 -12.53
CA LEU A 195 -3.49 13.96 -12.03
C LEU A 195 -2.82 14.61 -13.25
N ARG A 196 -3.06 15.91 -13.42
CA ARG A 196 -2.50 16.67 -14.55
C ARG A 196 -1.10 17.15 -14.25
N ARG A 197 -0.90 17.62 -13.03
CA ARG A 197 0.32 18.28 -12.64
C ARG A 197 0.50 18.21 -11.13
N THR A 198 1.75 18.02 -10.72
CA THR A 198 2.19 18.29 -9.35
C THR A 198 3.22 19.41 -9.37
N ALA A 199 2.95 20.50 -8.67
CA ALA A 199 3.89 21.60 -8.49
C ALA A 199 4.49 21.54 -7.08
N ALA A 200 5.82 21.62 -7.01
CA ALA A 200 6.56 21.68 -5.76
C ALA A 200 6.99 23.11 -5.45
N TYR A 201 6.85 23.49 -4.19
CA TYR A 201 7.17 24.82 -3.70
C TYR A 201 8.15 24.77 -2.53
N ASP A 202 9.00 25.78 -2.44
CA ASP A 202 9.85 26.05 -1.29
C ASP A 202 9.08 26.71 -0.14
N GLU A 203 9.76 26.98 0.98
CA GLU A 203 9.17 27.67 2.14
C GLU A 203 8.67 29.08 1.81
N ALA A 204 9.31 29.76 0.84
CA ALA A 204 8.92 31.09 0.38
C ALA A 204 7.74 31.09 -0.61
N GLY A 205 7.23 29.90 -0.98
CA GLY A 205 6.14 29.74 -1.94
C GLY A 205 6.56 29.89 -3.40
N ARG A 206 7.86 29.76 -3.71
CA ARG A 206 8.37 29.73 -5.09
C ARG A 206 8.37 28.32 -5.63
N ILE A 207 8.06 28.16 -6.91
CA ILE A 207 8.07 26.85 -7.58
C ILE A 207 9.52 26.37 -7.70
N VAL A 208 9.81 25.20 -7.14
CA VAL A 208 11.10 24.51 -7.26
C VAL A 208 11.11 23.63 -8.51
N THR A 209 10.06 22.83 -8.68
CA THR A 209 9.88 21.96 -9.85
C THR A 209 8.39 21.67 -10.08
N ALA A 210 8.05 21.16 -11.26
CA ALA A 210 6.73 20.61 -11.51
C ALA A 210 6.82 19.39 -12.43
N VAL A 211 6.05 18.36 -12.11
CA VAL A 211 5.93 17.13 -12.88
C VAL A 211 4.52 17.03 -13.46
N ALA A 212 4.41 16.52 -14.69
CA ALA A 212 3.11 16.11 -15.22
C ALA A 212 2.66 14.84 -14.49
N GLY A 213 1.35 14.68 -14.27
CA GLY A 213 0.83 13.43 -13.71
C GLY A 213 0.44 12.43 -14.78
N GLY A 214 0.45 11.16 -14.41
CA GLY A 214 0.05 10.03 -15.24
C GLY A 214 1.12 9.56 -16.22
N THR A 215 1.79 8.45 -15.87
CA THR A 215 2.36 7.53 -16.86
C THR A 215 1.54 6.25 -16.96
#